data_AF-A0A6A8QCW8-F1
#
_entry.id   AF-A0A6A8QCW8-F1
#
_cell.length_a   1.000
_cell.length_b   1.000
_cell.length_c   1.000
_cell.angle_alpha   90.00
_cell.angle_beta   90.00
_cell.angle_gamma   90.00
#
_symmetry.space_group_name_H-M   'P 1'
#
loop_
_entity.id
_entity.type
_entity.pdbx_description
1 polymer ?
#
loop_
_entity_poly.entity_id
_entity_poly.type
_entity_poly.pdbx_seq_one_letter_code
_entity_poly.pdbx_strand_id
1 'polypeptide(L)'
;MPSITVKNIPEEIYNRVREQAKAHHRSINSEIIACLERTVKPQQLSSDDILHEARRLLKKVKGNLSSEEIESAINQGRPVKVIDIDSSTEGSQTLSYLPFWSFETLCNPILSLFLMQPWSQGS
;
A
#
# COMPACT_ATOMS: atom_id res chain seq x y z
N MET A 1 22.96 -8.00 19.14
CA MET A 1 22.18 -8.41 17.96
C MET A 1 20.73 -8.49 18.36
N PRO A 2 19.80 -7.84 17.65
CA PRO A 2 18.38 -7.97 17.94
C PRO A 2 17.92 -9.41 17.71
N SER A 3 17.09 -9.93 18.60
CA SER A 3 16.51 -11.27 18.53
C SER A 3 15.01 -11.17 18.73
N ILE A 4 14.25 -11.88 17.92
CA ILE A 4 12.80 -11.94 17.98
C ILE A 4 12.41 -13.40 18.22
N THR A 5 11.63 -13.65 19.25
CA THR A 5 11.04 -14.97 19.53
C THR A 5 9.55 -14.90 19.27
N VAL A 6 9.07 -15.70 18.33
CA VAL A 6 7.63 -15.82 18.03
C VAL A 6 7.10 -17.06 18.73
N LYS A 7 6.14 -16.88 19.64
CA LYS A 7 5.46 -17.97 20.36
C LYS A 7 4.10 -18.24 19.74
N ASN A 8 3.58 -19.44 19.95
CA ASN A 8 2.23 -19.86 19.54
C ASN A 8 1.97 -19.71 18.03
N ILE A 9 2.95 -20.09 17.19
CA ILE A 9 2.75 -20.11 15.74
C ILE A 9 1.74 -21.23 15.43
N PRO A 10 0.64 -20.95 14.71
CA PRO A 10 -0.29 -21.99 14.27
C PRO A 10 0.42 -23.07 13.46
N GLU A 11 0.10 -24.35 13.69
CA GLU A 11 0.81 -25.48 13.06
C GLU A 11 0.80 -25.40 11.54
N GLU A 12 -0.31 -24.96 10.95
CA GLU A 12 -0.44 -24.75 9.51
C GLU A 12 0.63 -23.79 8.96
N ILE A 13 0.83 -22.65 9.64
CA ILE A 13 1.82 -21.65 9.24
C ILE A 13 3.24 -22.21 9.40
N TYR A 14 3.52 -22.88 10.52
CA TYR A 14 4.83 -23.49 10.75
C TYR A 14 5.18 -24.52 9.67
N ASN A 15 4.21 -25.36 9.28
CA ASN A 15 4.40 -26.37 8.25
C ASN A 15 4.69 -25.74 6.89
N ARG A 16 3.94 -24.71 6.49
CA ARG A 16 4.18 -23.97 5.24
C ARG A 16 5.56 -23.34 5.21
N VAL A 17 5.99 -22.71 6.30
CA VAL A 17 7.35 -22.14 6.41
C VAL A 17 8.40 -23.24 6.31
N ARG A 18 8.18 -24.40 6.93
CA ARG A 18 9.11 -25.54 6.87
C ARG A 18 9.26 -26.09 5.45
N GLU A 19 8.16 -26.20 4.70
CA GLU A 19 8.17 -26.63 3.30
C GLU A 19 8.93 -25.64 2.41
N GLN A 20 8.65 -24.34 2.56
CA GLN A 20 9.37 -23.29 1.85
C GLN A 20 10.87 -23.28 2.19
N ALA A 21 11.23 -23.44 3.46
CA ALA A 21 12.62 -23.51 3.89
C ALA A 21 13.35 -24.70 3.24
N LYS A 22 12.71 -25.87 3.15
CA LYS A 22 13.26 -27.03 2.42
C LYS A 22 13.43 -26.74 0.93
N ALA A 23 12.43 -26.15 0.29
CA ALA A 23 12.48 -25.81 -1.13
C ALA A 23 13.56 -24.78 -1.47
N HIS A 24 13.81 -23.83 -0.58
CA HIS A 24 14.86 -22.81 -0.73
C HIS A 24 16.23 -23.27 -0.21
N HIS A 25 16.35 -24.50 0.30
CA HIS A 25 17.56 -25.03 0.95
C HIS A 25 18.08 -24.13 2.09
N ARG A 26 17.18 -23.57 2.90
CA ARG A 26 17.47 -22.66 4.01
C ARG A 26 17.00 -23.24 5.34
N SER A 27 17.57 -22.73 6.43
CA SER A 27 17.02 -22.97 7.77
C SER A 27 15.66 -22.28 7.94
N ILE A 28 14.81 -22.78 8.84
CA ILE A 28 13.52 -22.16 9.16
C ILE A 28 13.71 -20.72 9.63
N ASN A 29 14.71 -20.46 10.48
CA ASN A 29 15.01 -19.11 10.97
C ASN A 29 15.38 -18.16 9.81
N SER A 30 16.22 -18.63 8.89
CA SER A 30 16.60 -17.86 7.70
C SER A 30 15.42 -17.62 6.75
N GLU A 31 14.47 -18.56 6.65
CA GLU A 31 13.26 -18.34 5.85
C GLU A 31 12.31 -17.33 6.50
N ILE A 32 12.16 -17.36 7.82
CA ILE A 32 11.36 -16.36 8.56
C ILE A 32 11.98 -14.96 8.35
N ILE A 33 13.30 -14.83 8.47
CA ILE A 33 14.00 -13.57 8.18
C ILE A 33 13.76 -13.14 6.73
N ALA A 34 13.91 -14.05 5.76
CA ALA A 34 13.69 -13.74 4.35
C ALA A 34 12.23 -13.32 4.07
N CYS A 35 11.25 -13.92 4.75
CA CYS A 35 9.85 -13.55 4.65
C CYS A 35 9.63 -12.12 5.20
N LEU A 36 10.16 -11.83 6.39
CA LEU A 36 10.11 -10.50 6.99
C LEU A 36 10.80 -9.45 6.11
N GLU A 37 11.96 -9.77 5.54
CA GLU A 37 12.65 -8.86 4.62
C GLU A 37 11.82 -8.52 3.38
N ARG A 38 11.13 -9.50 2.79
CA ARG A 38 10.26 -9.26 1.62
C ARG A 38 9.05 -8.41 1.96
N THR A 39 8.50 -8.53 3.16
CA THR A 39 7.31 -7.78 3.59
C THR A 39 7.66 -6.39 4.12
N VAL A 40 8.76 -6.25 4.85
CA VAL A 40 9.16 -5.00 5.51
C VAL A 40 9.92 -4.08 4.56
N LYS A 41 10.70 -4.62 3.61
CA LYS A 41 11.33 -3.78 2.60
C LYS A 41 10.23 -3.30 1.64
N PRO A 42 9.99 -1.97 1.51
CA PRO A 42 9.17 -1.49 0.41
C PRO A 42 9.80 -2.02 -0.87
N GLN A 43 9.01 -2.70 -1.70
CA GLN A 43 9.47 -3.24 -2.96
C GLN A 43 10.05 -2.08 -3.76
N GLN A 44 11.39 -1.99 -3.81
CA GLN A 44 12.09 -1.01 -4.62
C GLN A 44 11.91 -1.46 -6.06
N LEU A 45 10.78 -1.11 -6.65
CA LEU A 45 10.61 -1.16 -8.09
C LEU A 45 11.62 -0.18 -8.66
N SER A 46 12.49 -0.67 -9.53
CA SER A 46 13.36 0.25 -10.26
C SER A 46 12.51 1.18 -11.11
N SER A 47 13.02 2.36 -11.45
CA SER A 47 12.36 3.27 -12.38
C SER A 47 11.99 2.58 -13.69
N ASP A 48 12.83 1.64 -14.14
CA ASP A 48 12.59 0.86 -15.35
C ASP A 48 11.44 -0.14 -15.18
N ASP A 49 11.30 -0.78 -14.02
CA ASP A 49 10.18 -1.69 -13.73
C ASP A 49 8.84 -0.94 -13.73
N ILE A 50 8.82 0.27 -13.14
CA ILE A 50 7.64 1.13 -13.13
C ILE A 50 7.26 1.54 -14.56
N LEU A 51 8.24 1.99 -15.36
CA LEU A 51 8.01 2.35 -16.75
C LEU A 51 7.56 1.17 -17.60
N HIS A 52 8.15 0.00 -17.39
CA HIS A 52 7.79 -1.22 -18.10
C HIS A 52 6.35 -1.62 -17.78
N GLU A 53 5.97 -1.59 -16.51
CA GLU A 53 4.62 -1.92 -16.08
C GLU A 53 3.59 -0.89 -16.57
N ALA A 54 3.90 0.40 -16.50
CA ALA A 54 3.06 1.46 -17.07
C ALA A 54 2.83 1.25 -18.57
N ARG A 55 3.89 0.95 -19.35
CA ARG A 55 3.76 0.63 -20.78
C ARG A 55 2.94 -0.63 -21.02
N ARG A 56 3.10 -1.66 -20.18
CA ARG A 56 2.31 -2.91 -20.27
C ARG A 56 0.82 -2.63 -20.05
N LEU A 57 0.48 -1.78 -19.09
CA LEU A 57 -0.90 -1.38 -18.79
C LEU A 57 -1.47 -0.52 -19.92
N LEU A 58 -0.72 0.48 -20.42
CA LEU A 58 -1.13 1.32 -21.53
C LEU A 58 -1.45 0.50 -22.80
N LYS A 59 -0.67 -0.54 -23.11
CA LYS A 59 -0.97 -1.44 -24.24
C LYS A 59 -2.31 -2.18 -24.12
N LYS A 60 -2.81 -2.38 -22.89
CA LYS A 60 -4.08 -3.08 -22.63
C LYS A 60 -5.28 -2.13 -22.69
N VAL A 61 -5.05 -0.82 -22.51
CA VAL A 61 -6.10 0.19 -22.60
C VAL A 61 -6.21 0.63 -24.06
N LYS A 62 -7.34 0.34 -24.70
CA LYS A 62 -7.70 0.88 -26.02
C LYS A 62 -8.76 1.97 -25.80
N GLY A 63 -8.45 3.19 -26.22
CA GLY A 63 -9.40 4.29 -26.21
C GLY A 63 -8.72 5.62 -25.90
N ASN A 64 -9.14 6.67 -26.59
CA ASN A 64 -8.90 8.04 -26.17
C ASN A 64 -10.14 8.45 -25.39
N LEU A 65 -9.97 8.90 -24.15
CA LEU A 65 -11.07 9.49 -23.40
C LEU A 65 -11.23 10.92 -23.85
N SER A 66 -12.44 11.32 -24.25
CA SER A 66 -12.75 12.73 -24.49
C SER A 66 -12.79 13.48 -23.16
N SER A 67 -12.58 14.79 -23.20
CA SER A 67 -12.71 15.62 -22.00
C SER A 67 -14.12 15.52 -21.39
N GLU A 68 -15.16 15.38 -22.21
CA GLU A 68 -16.55 15.21 -21.71
C GLU A 68 -16.75 13.86 -21.01
N GLU A 69 -16.12 12.79 -21.49
CA GLU A 69 -16.18 11.46 -20.85
C GLU A 69 -15.49 11.48 -19.48
N ILE A 70 -14.38 12.21 -19.35
CA ILE A 70 -13.67 12.38 -18.09
C ILE A 70 -14.52 13.18 -17.09
N GLU A 71 -15.11 14.31 -17.52
CA GLU A 71 -15.98 15.11 -16.66
C GLU A 71 -17.23 14.35 -16.22
N SER A 72 -17.85 13.59 -17.13
CA SER A 72 -18.99 12.73 -16.80
C SER A 72 -18.61 11.65 -15.77
N ALA A 73 -17.44 11.03 -15.91
CA ALA A 73 -16.96 10.04 -14.95
C ALA A 73 -16.60 10.63 -13.57
N ILE A 74 -16.07 11.86 -13.52
CA ILE A 74 -15.84 12.58 -12.26
C ILE A 74 -17.18 12.88 -11.57
N ASN A 75 -18.15 13.38 -12.32
CA ASN A 75 -19.48 13.74 -11.81
C ASN A 75 -20.29 12.53 -11.33
N GLN A 76 -20.15 11.38 -12.01
CA GLN A 76 -20.76 10.12 -11.58
C GLN A 76 -20.14 9.55 -10.30
N GLY A 77 -18.94 10.04 -9.93
CA GLY A 77 -18.20 9.56 -8.78
C GLY A 77 -17.68 8.13 -8.97
N ARG A 78 -16.75 7.72 -8.11
CA ARG A 78 -16.27 6.34 -8.13
C ARG A 78 -17.27 5.47 -7.38
N PRO A 79 -17.88 4.45 -8.00
CA PRO A 79 -18.75 3.53 -7.28
C PRO A 79 -17.93 2.85 -6.20
N VAL A 80 -18.25 3.16 -4.94
CA VAL A 80 -17.63 2.50 -3.80
C VAL A 80 -18.23 1.11 -3.77
N LYS A 81 -17.40 0.10 -4.03
CA LYS A 81 -17.81 -1.29 -3.84
C LYS A 81 -18.03 -1.48 -2.34
N VAL A 82 -19.26 -1.29 -1.89
CA VAL A 82 -19.70 -1.73 -0.58
C VAL A 82 -19.57 -3.24 -0.61
N ILE A 83 -18.59 -3.75 0.12
CA ILE A 83 -18.50 -5.18 0.38
C ILE A 83 -19.57 -5.41 1.44
N ASP A 84 -20.71 -6.00 1.04
CA ASP A 84 -21.71 -6.46 1.99
C ASP A 84 -21.02 -7.50 2.88
N ILE A 85 -20.63 -7.06 4.08
CA ILE A 85 -20.24 -7.97 5.14
C ILE A 85 -21.58 -8.41 5.73
N ASP A 86 -21.93 -9.67 5.48
CA ASP A 86 -23.18 -10.26 5.94
C ASP A 86 -23.48 -9.89 7.40
N SER A 87 -24.66 -9.28 7.56
CA SER A 87 -25.20 -8.73 8.79
C SER A 87 -25.67 -9.85 9.72
N SER A 88 -24.72 -10.58 10.31
CA SER A 88 -25.02 -11.55 11.37
C SER A 88 -23.94 -11.55 12.45
N THR A 89 -23.60 -10.36 12.97
CA THR A 89 -23.12 -10.22 14.34
C THR A 89 -23.64 -8.90 14.90
N GLU A 90 -24.66 -8.98 15.74
CA GLU A 90 -25.14 -7.88 16.59
C GLU A 90 -23.99 -7.38 17.46
N GLY A 91 -23.68 -6.09 17.36
CA GLY A 91 -22.61 -5.47 18.11
C GLY A 91 -22.50 -4.01 17.72
N SER A 92 -23.40 -3.20 18.27
CA SER A 92 -23.44 -1.75 18.11
C SER A 92 -22.06 -1.11 18.33
N GLN A 93 -21.50 -0.52 17.28
CA GLN A 93 -20.61 0.63 17.38
C GLN A 93 -20.56 1.35 16.03
N THR A 94 -21.26 2.46 15.97
CA THR A 94 -21.18 3.49 14.93
C THR A 94 -19.76 4.03 14.88
N LEU A 95 -18.93 3.51 13.97
CA LEU A 95 -17.68 4.16 13.60
C LEU A 95 -17.98 5.21 12.54
N SER A 96 -18.22 6.41 13.04
CA SER A 96 -18.18 7.65 12.28
C SER A 96 -16.91 7.71 11.43
N TYR A 97 -17.12 7.80 10.12
CA TYR A 97 -16.25 8.42 9.12
C TYR A 97 -14.96 9.04 9.68
N LEU A 98 -13.83 8.34 9.51
CA LEU A 98 -12.52 8.97 9.57
C LEU A 98 -12.15 9.45 8.16
N PRO A 99 -11.90 10.76 7.95
CA PRO A 99 -11.39 11.26 6.69
C PRO A 99 -9.96 10.77 6.48
N PHE A 100 -9.64 10.50 5.22
CA PHE A 100 -8.37 9.98 4.69
C PHE A 100 -7.14 10.91 4.87
N TRP A 101 -7.17 11.84 5.82
CA TRP A 101 -6.06 12.75 6.11
C TRP A 101 -5.87 12.90 7.62
N SER A 102 -4.94 12.11 8.16
CA SER A 102 -4.30 12.40 9.45
C SER A 102 -2.90 11.80 9.46
N PHE A 103 -2.04 12.30 8.57
CA PHE A 103 -0.60 12.03 8.58
C PHE A 103 0.22 13.26 8.18
N GLU A 104 -0.04 14.38 8.86
CA GLU A 104 1.04 15.25 9.30
C GLU A 104 1.09 15.03 10.82
N THR A 105 2.17 14.58 11.45
CA THR A 105 3.41 15.33 11.56
C THR A 105 4.40 14.41 12.26
N LEU A 106 5.43 13.92 11.56
CA LEU A 106 6.67 13.44 12.18
C LEU A 106 7.79 13.43 11.14
N CYS A 107 8.52 14.54 11.14
CA CYS A 107 9.92 14.72 10.74
C CYS A 107 10.35 14.26 9.33
N ASN A 108 10.35 15.20 8.38
CA ASN A 108 11.34 15.19 7.31
C ASN A 108 11.95 16.62 7.17
N PRO A 109 13.24 16.84 7.46
CA PRO A 109 13.86 18.18 7.48
C PRO A 109 14.12 18.79 6.10
N ILE A 110 13.67 18.16 5.01
CA ILE A 110 14.00 18.60 3.64
C ILE A 110 12.98 19.63 3.09
N LEU A 111 11.83 19.80 3.73
CA LEU A 111 10.75 20.70 3.29
C LEU A 111 10.79 22.12 3.87
N SER A 112 11.85 22.50 4.61
CA SER A 112 11.98 23.86 5.15
C SER A 112 12.68 24.87 4.23
N LEU A 113 13.10 24.45 3.03
CA LEU A 113 13.88 25.30 2.12
C LEU A 113 13.10 25.88 0.93
N PHE A 114 11.80 25.58 0.79
CA PHE A 114 11.03 25.97 -0.40
C PHE A 114 9.76 26.81 -0.14
N LEU A 115 9.45 27.17 1.11
CA LEU A 115 8.26 27.96 1.45
C LEU A 115 8.57 29.18 2.33
N MET A 116 9.58 29.97 1.94
CA MET A 116 9.78 31.31 2.53
C MET A 116 10.21 32.31 1.45
N GLN A 117 9.29 32.65 0.53
CA GLN A 117 9.35 33.89 -0.24
C GLN A 117 7.94 34.51 -0.20
N PRO A 118 7.74 35.65 0.50
CA PRO A 118 6.47 36.33 0.51
C PRO A 118 6.23 37.05 -0.82
N TRP A 119 5.07 36.81 -1.41
CA TRP A 119 4.54 37.58 -2.54
C TRP A 119 4.35 39.04 -2.12
N SER A 120 5.17 39.94 -2.67
CA SER A 120 4.94 41.38 -2.58
C SER A 120 3.81 41.78 -3.54
N GLN A 121 2.70 42.21 -2.95
CA GLN A 121 1.58 42.87 -3.62
C GLN A 121 2.06 44.14 -4.36
N GLY A 122 1.43 44.41 -5.50
CA GLY A 122 1.64 45.63 -6.27
C GLY A 122 0.85 46.83 -5.71
N SER A 123 1.38 48.01 -5.96
CA SER A 123 0.67 49.25 -6.29
C SER A 123 1.62 50.14 -7.08
#